data_AF-A0A4Q3BNE1-F1
#
_entry.id   AF-A0A4Q3BNE1-F1
#
_cell.length_a   1.000
_cell.length_b   1.000
_cell.length_c   1.000
_cell.angle_alpha   90.00
_cell.angle_beta   90.00
_cell.angle_gamma   90.00
#
_symmetry.space_group_name_H-M   'P 1'
#
loop_
_entity.id
_entity.type
_entity.pdbx_description
1 polymer ?
#
loop_
_entity_poly.entity_id
_entity_poly.type
_entity_poly.pdbx_seq_one_letter_code
_entity_poly.pdbx_strand_id
1 'polypeptide(L)'
;MLMRPLFCALALLALGLPASSLAGEFRQGPKAVLELFTSQGCSSCPQADAMLDEMGKRPDVVTLAYHVDYWDYIGWQDTFGAKENSKHQRDYASAWGSSRIFTPQLVVNGERGVVGNKREKVDAALAV
;
A
#
# COMPACT_ATOMS: atom_id res chain seq x y z
N MET A 1 -27.66 57.27 -47.97
CA MET A 1 -27.45 57.01 -46.53
C MET A 1 -27.57 55.52 -46.27
N LEU A 2 -26.63 54.74 -46.78
CA LEU A 2 -26.47 53.31 -46.53
C LEU A 2 -25.11 53.16 -45.85
N MET A 3 -25.08 52.41 -44.75
CA MET A 3 -23.92 51.85 -44.03
C MET A 3 -24.01 52.19 -42.55
N ARG A 4 -24.61 51.27 -41.78
CA ARG A 4 -24.31 50.96 -40.38
C ARG A 4 -25.28 49.89 -39.82
N PRO A 5 -25.16 48.61 -40.23
CA PRO A 5 -25.53 47.56 -39.29
C PRO A 5 -24.56 46.38 -39.29
N LEU A 6 -23.26 46.59 -39.60
CA LEU A 6 -22.31 45.47 -39.71
C LEU A 6 -21.31 45.33 -38.55
N PHE A 7 -21.29 46.26 -37.59
CA PHE A 7 -20.27 46.25 -36.53
C PHE A 7 -20.68 45.53 -35.23
N CYS A 8 -21.96 45.19 -35.04
CA CYS A 8 -22.41 44.48 -33.83
C CYS A 8 -22.38 42.96 -33.94
N ALA A 9 -22.25 42.39 -35.15
CA ALA A 9 -22.35 40.94 -35.34
C ALA A 9 -21.05 40.17 -35.01
N LEU A 10 -19.89 40.83 -34.96
CA LEU A 10 -18.61 40.15 -34.74
C LEU A 10 -18.22 39.95 -33.26
N ALA A 11 -18.87 40.64 -32.32
CA ALA A 11 -18.50 40.54 -30.90
C ALA A 11 -19.12 39.33 -30.17
N LEU A 12 -20.08 38.64 -30.79
CA LEU A 12 -20.80 37.51 -30.18
C LEU A 12 -20.20 36.13 -30.50
N LEU A 13 -19.15 36.04 -31.32
CA LEU A 13 -18.58 34.76 -31.75
C LEU A 13 -17.40 34.26 -30.89
N ALA A 14 -17.03 34.97 -29.81
CA ALA A 14 -15.86 34.65 -29.00
C ALA A 14 -16.13 33.81 -27.73
N LEU A 15 -17.39 33.49 -27.39
CA LEU A 15 -17.74 32.78 -26.14
C LEU A 15 -17.81 31.25 -26.26
N GLY A 16 -17.44 30.66 -27.41
CA GLY A 16 -17.64 29.24 -27.70
C GLY A 16 -16.42 28.32 -27.54
N LEU A 17 -15.28 28.79 -27.02
CA LEU A 17 -14.14 27.89 -26.82
C LEU A 17 -14.45 26.92 -25.66
N PRO A 18 -14.52 25.60 -25.89
CA PRO A 18 -14.53 24.67 -24.79
C PRO A 18 -13.18 24.82 -24.09
N ALA A 19 -13.20 25.35 -22.87
CA ALA A 19 -12.08 25.23 -21.97
C ALA A 19 -11.90 23.74 -21.70
N SER A 20 -10.99 23.09 -22.44
CA SER A 20 -10.51 21.76 -22.10
C SER A 20 -9.92 21.88 -20.70
N SER A 21 -10.72 21.49 -19.71
CA SER A 21 -10.24 21.35 -18.33
C SER A 21 -9.01 20.47 -18.40
N LEU A 22 -7.84 21.03 -18.08
CA LEU A 22 -6.68 20.26 -17.67
C LEU A 22 -7.05 19.65 -16.32
N ALA A 23 -7.94 18.66 -16.34
CA ALA A 23 -8.11 17.74 -15.23
C ALA A 23 -6.79 16.98 -15.20
N GLY A 24 -5.86 17.45 -14.37
CA GLY A 24 -4.67 16.68 -14.04
C GLY A 24 -5.13 15.29 -13.64
N GLU A 25 -4.55 14.28 -14.27
CA GLU A 25 -4.88 12.89 -14.00
C GLU A 25 -4.65 12.65 -12.50
N PHE A 26 -5.73 12.57 -11.73
CA PHE A 26 -5.65 12.26 -10.32
C PHE A 26 -5.22 10.81 -10.25
N ARG A 27 -3.90 10.57 -10.25
CA ARG A 27 -3.34 9.25 -9.98
C ARG A 27 -3.81 8.88 -8.59
N GLN A 28 -4.85 8.06 -8.52
CA GLN A 28 -5.22 7.40 -7.28
C GLN A 28 -3.96 6.69 -6.81
N GLY A 29 -3.45 7.09 -5.64
CA GLY A 29 -2.30 6.46 -5.02
C GLY A 29 -2.54 4.96 -4.80
N PRO A 30 -1.53 4.22 -4.32
CA PRO A 30 -1.71 2.82 -3.99
C PRO A 30 -2.91 2.64 -3.05
N LYS A 31 -3.73 1.62 -3.33
CA LYS A 31 -4.91 1.28 -2.53
C LYS A 31 -4.55 0.63 -1.21
N ALA A 32 -3.39 -0.02 -1.14
CA ALA A 32 -2.95 -0.67 0.08
C ALA A 32 -1.43 -0.59 0.27
N VAL A 33 -1.03 -0.51 1.54
CA VAL A 33 0.33 -0.78 2.00
C VAL A 33 0.29 -2.09 2.79
N LEU A 34 1.13 -3.04 2.40
CA LEU A 34 1.26 -4.36 3.01
C LEU A 34 2.65 -4.49 3.64
N GLU A 35 2.68 -4.57 4.96
CA GLU A 35 3.91 -4.72 5.74
C GLU A 35 3.99 -6.13 6.31
N LEU A 36 4.85 -6.97 5.75
CA LEU A 36 5.06 -8.34 6.19
C LEU A 36 6.20 -8.40 7.21
N PHE A 37 5.90 -8.91 8.40
CA PHE A 37 6.88 -9.29 9.40
C PHE A 37 7.23 -10.78 9.22
N THR A 38 8.48 -11.05 8.84
CA THR A 38 8.98 -12.35 8.39
C THR A 38 10.35 -12.67 8.99
N SER A 39 10.85 -13.89 8.81
CA SER A 39 12.22 -14.27 9.13
C SER A 39 12.63 -15.52 8.35
N GLN A 40 13.89 -15.62 7.94
CA GLN A 40 14.49 -16.84 7.39
C GLN A 40 14.40 -18.02 8.36
N GLY A 41 14.42 -17.75 9.68
CA GLY A 41 14.29 -18.79 10.72
C GLY A 41 12.86 -19.31 10.91
N CYS A 42 11.86 -18.66 10.31
CA CYS A 42 10.45 -19.01 10.42
C CYS A 42 10.03 -19.97 9.31
N SER A 43 9.74 -21.23 9.65
CA SER A 43 9.41 -22.27 8.67
C SER A 43 8.13 -22.02 7.87
N SER A 44 7.17 -21.28 8.43
CA SER A 44 5.92 -20.91 7.77
C SER A 44 6.00 -19.64 6.91
N CYS A 45 7.10 -18.90 6.99
CA CYS A 45 7.28 -17.61 6.33
C CYS A 45 7.51 -17.67 4.80
N PRO A 46 8.16 -18.70 4.22
CA PRO A 46 8.39 -18.75 2.77
C PRO A 46 7.12 -18.61 1.91
N GLN A 47 5.99 -19.13 2.39
CA GLN A 47 4.70 -18.97 1.71
C GLN A 47 4.18 -17.52 1.75
N ALA A 48 4.40 -16.82 2.86
CA ALA A 48 4.02 -15.42 2.99
C ALA A 48 4.93 -14.51 2.14
N ASP A 49 6.24 -14.80 2.11
CA ASP A 49 7.21 -14.05 1.30
C ASP A 49 6.88 -14.16 -0.19
N ALA A 50 6.59 -15.38 -0.68
CA ALA A 50 6.17 -15.60 -2.07
C ALA A 50 4.87 -14.85 -2.41
N MET A 51 3.90 -14.85 -1.51
CA MET A 51 2.67 -14.09 -1.71
C MET A 51 2.91 -12.57 -1.70
N LEU A 52 3.80 -12.07 -0.84
CA LEU A 52 4.15 -10.65 -0.83
C LEU A 52 4.80 -10.23 -2.16
N ASP A 53 5.69 -11.07 -2.72
CA ASP A 53 6.28 -10.85 -4.05
C ASP A 53 5.21 -10.80 -5.15
N GLU A 54 4.22 -11.70 -5.11
CA GLU A 54 3.08 -11.64 -6.04
C GLU A 54 2.28 -10.34 -5.90
N MET A 55 2.00 -9.91 -4.66
CA MET A 55 1.25 -8.68 -4.40
C MET A 55 2.03 -7.43 -4.84
N GLY A 56 3.36 -7.43 -4.70
CA GLY A 56 4.23 -6.33 -5.15
C GLY A 56 4.26 -6.11 -6.67
N LYS A 57 3.77 -7.08 -7.46
CA LYS A 57 3.60 -6.91 -8.92
C LYS A 57 2.36 -6.08 -9.27
N ARG A 58 1.45 -5.86 -8.31
CA ARG A 58 0.26 -5.05 -8.53
C ARG A 58 0.62 -3.56 -8.45
N PRO A 59 0.19 -2.73 -9.43
CA PRO A 59 0.49 -1.30 -9.43
C PRO A 59 -0.27 -0.52 -8.33
N ASP A 60 -1.29 -1.12 -7.73
CA ASP A 60 -2.14 -0.51 -6.72
C ASP A 60 -1.77 -0.92 -5.28
N VAL A 61 -0.64 -1.59 -5.07
CA VAL A 61 -0.19 -2.06 -3.75
C VAL A 61 1.28 -1.72 -3.54
N VAL A 62 1.61 -1.24 -2.34
CA VAL A 62 2.99 -1.11 -1.87
C VAL A 62 3.26 -2.26 -0.91
N THR A 63 4.34 -3.01 -1.13
CA THR A 63 4.75 -4.10 -0.24
C THR A 63 6.07 -3.78 0.45
N LEU A 64 6.17 -4.13 1.72
CA LEU A 64 7.35 -3.95 2.57
C LEU A 64 7.59 -5.25 3.34
N ALA A 65 8.84 -5.72 3.38
CA ALA A 65 9.24 -6.88 4.15
C ALA A 65 10.15 -6.44 5.31
N TYR A 66 9.73 -6.76 6.52
CA TYR A 66 10.44 -6.47 7.76
C TYR A 66 10.89 -7.77 8.40
N HIS A 67 12.19 -8.04 8.29
CA HIS A 67 12.80 -9.21 8.90
C HIS A 67 13.01 -8.99 10.39
N VAL A 68 12.35 -9.78 11.22
CA VAL A 68 12.43 -9.70 12.68
C VAL A 68 13.62 -10.51 13.20
N ASP A 69 14.21 -10.06 14.31
CA ASP A 69 15.39 -10.70 14.92
C ASP A 69 15.06 -11.79 15.95
N TYR A 70 13.82 -11.85 16.44
CA TYR A 70 13.48 -12.76 17.54
C TYR A 70 13.40 -14.24 17.16
N TRP A 71 13.77 -14.62 15.92
CA TRP A 71 13.97 -16.03 15.53
C TRP A 71 15.41 -16.48 15.67
N ASP A 72 16.37 -15.59 15.86
CA ASP A 72 17.80 -15.92 15.87
C ASP A 72 18.18 -16.90 17.00
N TYR A 73 17.33 -17.04 18.02
CA TYR A 73 17.51 -18.02 19.11
C TYR A 73 17.59 -19.48 18.63
N ILE A 74 17.12 -19.78 17.41
CA ILE A 74 17.17 -21.14 16.85
C ILE A 74 18.57 -21.54 16.35
N GLY A 75 19.54 -20.62 16.38
CA GLY A 75 20.92 -20.85 15.92
C GLY A 75 21.16 -20.53 14.44
N TRP A 76 20.13 -20.06 13.73
CA TRP A 76 20.25 -19.43 12.41
C TRP A 76 19.92 -17.95 12.54
N GLN A 77 20.92 -17.09 12.36
CA GLN A 77 20.73 -15.65 12.37
C GLN A 77 20.25 -15.17 11.00
N ASP A 78 19.10 -14.49 10.96
CA ASP A 78 18.60 -13.90 9.72
C ASP A 78 19.47 -12.70 9.31
N THR A 79 20.07 -12.76 8.11
CA THR A 79 20.96 -11.69 7.61
C THR A 79 20.25 -10.36 7.38
N PHE A 80 18.93 -10.35 7.26
CA PHE A 80 18.11 -9.15 7.12
C PHE A 80 17.41 -8.77 8.44
N GLY A 81 17.53 -9.61 9.48
CA GLY A 81 16.91 -9.44 10.78
C GLY A 81 17.41 -8.18 11.51
N ALA A 82 16.48 -7.40 12.07
CA ALA A 82 16.80 -6.20 12.84
C ALA A 82 15.89 -6.04 14.08
N LYS A 83 16.46 -5.57 15.19
CA LYS A 83 15.74 -5.28 16.44
C LYS A 83 14.66 -4.22 16.25
N GLU A 84 14.93 -3.28 15.35
CA GLU A 84 14.07 -2.18 14.96
C GLU A 84 12.80 -2.69 14.29
N ASN A 85 12.90 -3.74 13.47
CA ASN A 85 11.75 -4.38 12.81
C ASN A 85 10.86 -5.10 13.85
N SER A 86 11.48 -5.84 14.77
CA SER A 86 10.76 -6.45 15.89
C SER A 86 10.10 -5.41 16.79
N LYS A 87 10.74 -4.25 16.97
CA LYS A 87 10.17 -3.12 17.70
C LYS A 87 8.97 -2.54 16.94
N HIS A 88 9.10 -2.31 15.64
CA HIS A 88 8.01 -1.83 14.77
C HIS A 88 6.78 -2.74 14.86
N GLN A 89 6.99 -4.06 14.86
CA GLN A 89 5.91 -5.03 15.05
C GLN A 89 5.22 -4.91 16.42
N ARG A 90 6.00 -4.71 17.49
CA ARG A 90 5.47 -4.49 18.85
C ARG A 90 4.75 -3.17 18.97
N ASP A 91 5.20 -2.13 18.27
CA ASP A 91 4.53 -0.83 18.25
C ASP A 91 3.11 -0.97 17.65
N TYR A 92 2.95 -1.75 16.58
CA TYR A 92 1.62 -2.13 16.06
C TYR A 92 0.76 -2.86 17.09
N ALA A 93 1.30 -3.92 17.71
CA ALA A 93 0.56 -4.65 18.74
C ALA A 93 0.11 -3.72 19.88
N SER A 94 0.99 -2.84 20.35
CA SER A 94 0.69 -1.86 21.40
C SER A 94 -0.39 -0.88 20.98
N ALA A 95 -0.36 -0.38 19.73
CA ALA A 95 -1.38 0.53 19.21
C ALA A 95 -2.77 -0.12 19.16
N TRP A 96 -2.84 -1.45 19.00
CA TRP A 96 -4.07 -2.22 19.03
C TRP A 96 -4.46 -2.73 20.43
N GLY A 97 -3.76 -2.28 21.49
CA GLY A 97 -4.00 -2.76 22.86
C GLY A 97 -3.66 -4.23 23.07
N SER A 98 -2.76 -4.78 22.25
CA SER A 98 -2.32 -6.18 22.26
C SER A 98 -0.84 -6.29 22.63
N SER A 99 -0.45 -7.43 23.19
CA SER A 99 0.96 -7.82 23.35
C SER A 99 1.40 -8.91 22.37
N ARG A 100 0.48 -9.38 21.51
CA ARG A 100 0.71 -10.52 20.64
C ARG A 100 1.34 -10.10 19.31
N ILE A 101 2.56 -10.57 19.09
CA ILE A 101 3.26 -10.56 17.80
C ILE A 101 3.49 -12.01 17.33
N PHE A 102 3.65 -12.21 16.01
CA PHE A 102 3.90 -13.53 15.43
C PHE A 102 4.48 -13.40 14.02
N THR A 103 5.01 -14.48 13.47
CA THR A 103 5.38 -14.56 12.04
C THR A 103 4.75 -15.78 11.37
N PRO A 104 4.38 -15.69 10.08
CA PRO A 104 4.31 -14.46 9.29
C PRO A 104 3.09 -13.62 9.68
N GLN A 105 3.30 -12.35 10.05
CA GLN A 105 2.23 -11.39 10.29
C GLN A 105 2.25 -10.35 9.17
N LEU A 106 1.14 -10.19 8.47
CA LEU A 106 0.97 -9.14 7.46
C LEU A 106 0.09 -8.03 8.03
N VAL A 107 0.59 -6.80 8.06
CA VAL A 107 -0.19 -5.62 8.45
C VAL A 107 -0.70 -4.93 7.19
N VAL A 108 -1.99 -4.63 7.17
CA VAL A 108 -2.66 -3.96 6.03
C VAL A 108 -3.03 -2.55 6.45
N ASN A 109 -2.50 -1.55 5.73
CA ASN A 109 -2.74 -0.12 5.96
C ASN A 109 -2.50 0.36 7.40
N GLY A 110 -1.66 -0.35 8.17
CA GLY A 110 -1.43 -0.08 9.59
C GLY A 110 -2.62 -0.38 10.52
N GLU A 111 -3.74 -0.88 9.99
CA GLU A 111 -4.99 -1.02 10.76
C GLU A 111 -5.08 -2.35 11.50
N ARG A 112 -4.61 -3.44 10.89
CA ARG A 112 -4.69 -4.78 11.48
C ARG A 112 -3.65 -5.74 10.96
N GLY A 113 -3.25 -6.67 11.81
CA GLY A 113 -2.41 -7.81 11.46
C GLY A 113 -3.23 -9.06 11.10
N VAL A 114 -2.86 -9.73 10.02
CA VAL A 114 -3.41 -11.03 9.59
C VAL A 114 -2.30 -12.08 9.44
N VAL A 115 -2.68 -13.35 9.36
CA VAL A 115 -1.72 -14.43 9.10
C VAL A 115 -1.25 -14.33 7.65
N GLY A 116 0.03 -13.99 7.47
CA GLY A 116 0.60 -13.65 6.18
C GLY A 116 0.77 -14.83 5.22
N ASN A 117 0.63 -16.09 5.65
CA ASN A 117 0.67 -17.24 4.74
C ASN A 117 -0.74 -17.76 4.37
N LYS A 118 -1.79 -17.00 4.69
CA LYS A 118 -3.19 -17.34 4.42
C LYS A 118 -3.78 -16.36 3.42
N ARG A 119 -3.75 -16.70 2.13
CA ARG A 119 -4.22 -15.86 1.02
C ARG A 119 -5.65 -15.35 1.24
N GLU A 120 -6.53 -16.21 1.71
CA GLU A 120 -7.92 -15.87 2.02
C GLU A 120 -8.05 -14.78 3.11
N LYS A 121 -7.14 -14.74 4.08
CA LYS A 121 -7.12 -13.71 5.12
C LYS A 121 -6.60 -12.37 4.60
N VAL A 122 -5.64 -12.41 3.68
CA VAL A 122 -5.06 -11.23 3.05
C VAL A 122 -6.03 -10.59 2.06
N ASP A 123 -6.66 -11.40 1.21
CA ASP A 123 -7.66 -10.90 0.26
C ASP A 123 -8.86 -10.29 0.98
N ALA A 124 -9.32 -10.93 2.05
CA ALA A 124 -10.36 -10.35 2.92
C ALA A 124 -9.91 -9.08 3.66
N ALA A 125 -8.60 -8.82 3.77
CA ALA A 125 -8.06 -7.58 4.34
C ALA A 125 -7.89 -6.45 3.33
N LEU A 126 -7.73 -6.77 2.06
CA LEU A 126 -7.69 -5.82 0.97
C LEU A 126 -9.08 -5.36 0.48
N ALA A 127 -10.14 -6.05 0.89
CA ALA A 127 -11.51 -5.77 0.46
C ALA A 127 -12.23 -4.67 1.30
N VAL A 128 -11.52 -4.07 2.26
CA VAL A 128 -12.03 -3.02 3.17
C VAL A 128 -11.53 -1.66 2.70
#